data_AF-A0AAT9HCP2-F1
#
_entry.id   AF-A0AAT9HCP2-F1
#
_cell.length_a   1.000
_cell.length_b   1.000
_cell.length_c   1.000
_cell.angle_alpha   90.00
_cell.angle_beta   90.00
_cell.angle_gamma   90.00
#
_symmetry.space_group_name_H-M   'P 1'
#
loop_
_entity.id
_entity.type
_entity.pdbx_description
1 polymer ?
#
loop_
_entity_poly.entity_id
_entity_poly.type
_entity_poly.pdbx_seq_one_letter_code
_entity_poly.pdbx_strand_id
1 'polypeptide(L)'
;MIRNAYGAMSLLVTGGTFVLVSWLTGPQVQAAFAYAVVWFLLLGGVRPAFELQAKRSRGGAGDSDADQLSRLTHVPPGLWLFLFHAVSLCSLLGGGRWLLGL
;
A
#
# COMPACT_ATOMS: atom_id res chain seq x y z
N MET A 1 13.29 -0.73 -7.82
CA MET A 1 14.25 -1.59 -8.56
C MET A 1 13.88 -3.05 -8.35
N ILE A 2 13.82 -3.84 -9.41
CA ILE A 2 13.64 -5.30 -9.31
C ILE A 2 14.96 -5.90 -8.86
N ARG A 3 14.97 -6.55 -7.70
CA ARG A 3 16.20 -7.01 -7.03
C ARG A 3 16.50 -8.50 -7.30
N ASN A 4 15.57 -9.23 -7.90
CA ASN A 4 15.70 -10.66 -8.24
C ASN A 4 14.66 -11.09 -9.31
N ALA A 5 14.87 -12.28 -9.90
CA ALA A 5 13.98 -12.85 -10.92
C ALA A 5 12.56 -13.13 -10.40
N TYR A 6 12.41 -13.51 -9.13
CA TYR A 6 11.10 -13.70 -8.51
C TYR A 6 10.29 -12.40 -8.52
N GLY A 7 10.90 -11.27 -8.18
CA GLY A 7 10.28 -9.95 -8.22
C GLY A 7 9.93 -9.51 -9.63
N ALA A 8 10.77 -9.85 -10.63
CA ALA A 8 10.43 -9.65 -12.04
C ALA A 8 9.19 -10.45 -12.43
N MET A 9 9.15 -11.73 -12.06
CA MET A 9 8.05 -12.64 -12.34
C MET A 9 6.76 -12.18 -11.67
N SER A 10 6.79 -11.81 -10.38
CA SER A 10 5.64 -11.27 -9.68
C SER A 10 5.10 -10.01 -10.35
N LEU A 11 5.99 -9.09 -10.76
CA LEU A 11 5.57 -7.87 -11.46
C LEU A 11 4.89 -8.19 -12.80
N LEU A 12 5.47 -9.09 -13.60
CA LEU A 12 4.92 -9.50 -14.89
C LEU A 12 3.58 -10.21 -14.73
N VAL A 13 3.46 -11.12 -13.76
CA VAL A 13 2.22 -11.86 -13.51
C VAL A 13 1.13 -10.94 -13.01
N THR A 14 1.40 -10.11 -12.00
CA THR A 14 0.40 -9.18 -11.45
C THR A 14 0.01 -8.13 -12.50
N GLY A 15 0.97 -7.45 -13.13
CA GLY A 15 0.69 -6.45 -14.17
C GLY A 15 -0.02 -7.06 -15.38
N GLY A 16 0.42 -8.23 -15.85
CA GLY A 16 -0.24 -8.98 -16.91
C GLY A 16 -1.67 -9.35 -16.56
N THR A 17 -1.93 -9.78 -15.32
CA THR A 17 -3.29 -10.07 -14.86
C THR A 17 -4.20 -8.85 -14.96
N PHE A 18 -3.74 -7.67 -14.54
CA PHE A 18 -4.51 -6.43 -14.70
C PHE A 18 -4.84 -6.15 -16.17
N VAL A 19 -3.84 -6.20 -17.06
CA VAL A 19 -4.06 -5.95 -18.49
C VAL A 19 -5.06 -6.95 -19.08
N LEU A 20 -4.90 -8.23 -18.78
CA LEU A 20 -5.78 -9.29 -19.29
C LEU A 20 -7.20 -9.12 -18.77
N VAL A 21 -7.39 -8.83 -17.47
CA VAL A 21 -8.73 -8.58 -16.92
C VAL A 21 -9.35 -7.34 -17.55
N SER A 22 -8.60 -6.23 -17.65
CA SER A 22 -9.09 -4.98 -18.22
C SER A 22 -9.46 -5.05 -19.70
N TRP A 23 -8.77 -5.87 -20.50
CA TRP A 23 -9.03 -5.95 -21.94
C TRP A 23 -9.90 -7.11 -22.37
N LEU A 24 -9.87 -8.24 -21.66
CA LEU A 24 -10.49 -9.48 -22.15
C LEU A 24 -11.77 -9.87 -21.40
N THR A 25 -12.07 -9.24 -20.26
CA THR A 25 -13.23 -9.64 -19.43
C THR A 25 -14.39 -8.66 -19.54
N GLY A 26 -15.61 -9.15 -19.29
CA GLY A 26 -16.82 -8.33 -19.28
C GLY A 26 -16.97 -7.46 -18.02
N PRO A 27 -17.87 -6.47 -18.03
CA PRO A 27 -17.99 -5.45 -16.98
C PRO A 27 -18.15 -6.01 -15.56
N GLN A 28 -18.89 -7.11 -15.39
CA GLN A 28 -19.13 -7.73 -14.08
C GLN A 28 -17.86 -8.33 -13.49
N VAL A 29 -17.03 -8.97 -14.33
CA VAL A 29 -15.76 -9.56 -13.90
C VAL A 29 -14.74 -8.46 -13.58
N GLN A 30 -14.67 -7.43 -14.43
CA GLN A 30 -13.83 -6.26 -14.18
C GLN A 30 -14.19 -5.59 -12.85
N ALA A 31 -15.49 -5.38 -12.59
CA ALA A 31 -15.96 -4.81 -11.34
C ALA A 31 -15.57 -5.70 -10.14
N ALA A 32 -15.92 -6.98 -10.16
CA ALA A 32 -15.59 -7.90 -9.06
C ALA A 32 -14.08 -7.92 -8.76
N PHE A 33 -13.24 -7.99 -9.80
CA PHE A 33 -11.79 -7.93 -9.69
C PHE A 33 -11.31 -6.61 -9.09
N ALA A 34 -11.81 -5.47 -9.59
CA ALA A 34 -11.46 -4.15 -9.09
C ALA A 34 -11.84 -3.98 -7.61
N TYR A 35 -13.05 -4.38 -7.21
CA TYR A 35 -13.48 -4.36 -5.81
C TYR A 35 -12.56 -5.20 -4.93
N ALA A 36 -12.23 -6.43 -5.35
CA ALA A 36 -11.33 -7.31 -4.60
C ALA A 36 -9.93 -6.69 -4.44
N VAL A 37 -9.36 -6.15 -5.52
CA VAL A 37 -8.05 -5.48 -5.51
C VAL A 37 -8.07 -4.26 -4.60
N VAL A 38 -9.07 -3.40 -4.70
CA VAL A 38 -9.15 -2.19 -3.89
C VAL A 38 -9.26 -2.55 -2.42
N TRP A 39 -10.11 -3.51 -2.05
CA TRP A 39 -10.19 -3.99 -0.66
C TRP A 39 -8.86 -4.57 -0.18
N PHE A 40 -8.19 -5.37 -1.00
CA PHE A 40 -6.88 -5.91 -0.69
C PHE A 40 -5.85 -4.81 -0.41
N LEU A 41 -5.80 -3.77 -1.25
CA LEU A 41 -4.88 -2.64 -1.09
C LEU A 41 -5.22 -1.78 0.13
N LEU A 42 -6.51 -1.50 0.37
CA LEU A 42 -6.95 -0.70 1.51
C LEU A 42 -6.63 -1.38 2.84
N LEU A 43 -6.89 -2.68 2.96
CA LEU A 43 -6.59 -3.45 4.17
C LEU A 43 -5.07 -3.71 4.30
N GLY A 44 -4.43 -4.05 3.18
CA GLY A 44 -3.00 -4.33 3.13
C GLY A 44 -2.12 -3.12 3.43
N GLY A 45 -2.57 -1.90 3.09
CA GLY A 45 -1.83 -0.65 3.32
C GLY A 45 -1.70 -0.24 4.78
N VAL A 46 -2.61 -0.70 5.65
CA VAL A 46 -2.63 -0.31 7.08
C VAL A 46 -1.51 -0.97 7.87
N ARG A 47 -1.32 -2.27 7.67
CA ARG A 47 -0.39 -3.07 8.48
C ARG A 47 1.07 -2.58 8.42
N PRO A 48 1.65 -2.21 7.26
CA PRO A 48 3.02 -1.71 7.17
C PRO A 48 3.30 -0.49 8.06
N ALA A 49 2.35 0.45 8.21
CA ALA A 49 2.53 1.64 9.04
C ALA A 49 2.75 1.26 10.52
N PHE A 50 1.94 0.32 11.03
CA PHE A 50 2.08 -0.20 12.39
C PHE A 50 3.32 -1.07 12.58
N GLU A 51 3.68 -1.90 11.58
CA GLU A 51 4.91 -2.71 11.63
C GLU A 51 6.16 -1.84 11.68
N LEU A 52 6.16 -0.70 10.97
CA LEU A 52 7.24 0.26 11.01
C LEU A 52 7.42 0.85 12.42
N GLN A 53 6.30 1.24 13.05
CA GLN A 53 6.31 1.73 14.43
C GLN A 53 6.79 0.68 15.43
N ALA A 54 6.35 -0.59 15.27
CA ALA A 54 6.78 -1.69 16.13
C ALA A 54 8.28 -2.04 15.96
N LYS A 55 8.82 -1.92 14.75
CA LYS A 55 10.27 -2.07 14.49
C LYS A 55 11.06 -0.93 15.11
N ARG A 56 10.52 0.31 15.06
CA ARG A 56 11.14 1.48 15.67
C ARG A 56 11.20 1.40 17.19
N SER A 57 10.12 0.97 17.85
CA SER A 57 10.09 0.84 19.32
C SER A 57 11.11 -0.18 19.84
N ARG A 58 11.51 -1.16 19.02
CA ARG A 58 12.54 -2.16 19.31
C ARG A 58 13.97 -1.70 18.93
N GLY A 59 14.15 -0.43 18.58
CA GLY A 59 15.46 0.17 18.25
C GLY A 59 16.05 -0.22 16.89
N GLY A 60 15.30 -0.97 16.06
CA GLY A 60 15.83 -1.61 14.84
C GLY A 60 15.58 -0.87 13.52
N ALA A 61 15.20 0.41 13.53
CA ALA A 61 14.63 1.08 12.36
C ALA A 61 15.37 2.35 11.90
N GLY A 62 16.69 2.50 12.15
CA GLY A 62 17.43 3.72 11.77
C GLY A 62 17.45 4.07 10.27
N ASP A 63 17.03 3.14 9.42
CA ASP A 63 16.97 3.30 7.96
C ASP A 63 15.55 3.19 7.38
N SER A 64 14.52 3.40 8.23
CA SER A 64 13.13 3.42 7.81
C SER A 64 12.83 4.54 6.81
N ASP A 65 11.78 4.38 5.98
CA ASP A 65 11.37 5.41 5.03
C ASP A 65 11.07 6.75 5.72
N ALA A 66 10.52 6.72 6.94
CA ALA A 66 10.28 7.91 7.73
C ALA A 66 11.59 8.61 8.17
N ASP A 67 12.64 7.84 8.48
CA ASP A 67 13.95 8.38 8.81
C ASP A 67 14.70 8.87 7.56
N GLN A 68 14.55 8.20 6.42
CA GLN A 68 15.09 8.68 5.14
C GLN A 68 14.44 10.01 4.74
N LEU A 69 13.11 10.10 4.80
CA LEU A 69 12.40 11.35 4.54
C LEU A 69 12.78 12.43 5.55
N SER A 70 12.94 12.08 6.83
CA SER A 70 13.41 13.01 7.84
C SER A 70 14.77 13.61 7.49
N ARG A 71 15.73 12.79 7.04
CA ARG A 71 17.06 13.26 6.61
C ARG A 71 17.01 14.14 5.36
N LEU A 72 16.13 13.82 4.40
CA LEU A 72 15.99 14.60 3.16
C LEU A 72 15.26 15.93 3.37
N THR A 73 14.29 15.97 4.30
CA THR A 73 13.37 17.11 4.47
C THR A 73 13.63 17.92 5.74
N HIS A 74 14.50 17.45 6.63
CA HIS A 74 14.76 18.02 7.97
C HIS A 74 13.52 18.06 8.89
N VAL A 75 12.45 17.37 8.52
CA VAL A 75 11.23 17.21 9.32
C VAL A 75 11.39 16.03 10.28
N PRO A 76 10.88 16.10 11.53
CA PRO A 76 11.01 14.99 12.48
C PRO A 76 10.38 13.68 11.94
N PRO A 77 11.02 12.51 12.17
CA PRO A 77 10.52 11.22 11.65
C PRO A 77 9.14 10.84 12.23
N GLY A 78 8.81 11.34 13.42
CA GLY A 78 7.48 11.18 14.03
C GLY A 78 6.35 11.79 13.20
N LEU A 79 6.60 12.92 12.51
CA LEU A 79 5.59 13.55 11.66
C LEU A 79 5.33 12.72 10.39
N TRP A 80 6.38 12.15 9.81
CA TRP A 80 6.25 11.22 8.67
C TRP A 80 5.51 9.95 9.05
N LEU A 81 5.81 9.37 10.21
CA LEU A 81 5.06 8.23 10.75
C LEU A 81 3.59 8.57 10.95
N PHE A 82 3.30 9.72 11.56
CA PHE A 82 1.92 10.21 11.72
C PHE A 82 1.22 10.34 10.36
N LEU A 83 1.88 10.95 9.37
CA LEU A 83 1.33 11.12 8.03
C LEU A 83 1.01 9.77 7.36
N PHE A 84 1.90 8.78 7.48
CA PHE A 84 1.65 7.43 6.95
C PHE A 84 0.41 6.78 7.57
N HIS A 85 0.26 6.88 8.89
CA HIS A 85 -0.93 6.36 9.58
C HIS A 85 -2.19 7.13 9.17
N ALA A 86 -2.11 8.46 9.14
CA ALA A 86 -3.24 9.31 8.79
C ALA A 86 -3.73 9.01 7.37
N VAL A 87 -2.82 8.98 6.38
CA VAL A 87 -3.16 8.67 4.99
C VAL A 87 -3.73 7.26 4.88
N SER A 88 -3.07 6.25 5.47
CA SER A 88 -3.55 4.88 5.36
C SER A 88 -4.93 4.67 5.99
N LEU A 89 -5.19 5.26 7.17
CA LEU A 89 -6.49 5.15 7.84
C LEU A 89 -7.56 5.95 7.11
N CYS A 90 -7.25 7.16 6.65
CA CYS A 90 -8.17 7.96 5.84
C CYS A 90 -8.53 7.26 4.53
N SER A 91 -7.57 6.63 3.84
CA SER A 91 -7.84 5.84 2.64
C SER A 91 -8.71 4.63 2.93
N LEU A 92 -8.43 3.88 4.00
CA LEU A 92 -9.27 2.73 4.39
C LEU A 92 -10.69 3.16 4.73
N LEU A 93 -10.85 4.18 5.58
CA LEU A 93 -12.16 4.66 6.01
C LEU A 93 -12.93 5.29 4.85
N GLY A 94 -12.32 6.22 4.11
CA GLY A 94 -12.96 6.91 2.99
C GLY A 94 -13.27 5.96 1.83
N GLY A 95 -12.29 5.16 1.42
CA GLY A 95 -12.44 4.18 0.35
C GLY A 95 -13.44 3.08 0.74
N GLY A 96 -13.34 2.53 1.95
CA GLY A 96 -14.30 1.53 2.44
C GLY A 96 -15.72 2.08 2.48
N ARG A 97 -15.88 3.35 2.89
CA ARG A 97 -17.19 4.01 2.90
C ARG A 97 -17.78 4.16 1.49
N TRP A 98 -16.97 4.56 0.51
CA TRP A 98 -17.39 4.62 -0.90
C TRP A 98 -17.74 3.25 -1.48
N LEU A 99 -16.98 2.20 -1.16
CA LEU A 99 -17.24 0.85 -1.65
C LEU A 99 -18.52 0.25 -1.05
N LEU A 100 -18.88 0.64 0.18
CA LEU A 100 -20.08 0.18 0.89
C LEU A 100 -21.32 1.04 0.62
N GLY A 101 -21.17 2.20 -0.03
CA GLY A 101 -22.28 3.11 -0.33
C GLY A 101 -22.86 3.83 0.90
N LEU A 102 -22.01 4.14 1.88
CA LEU A 102 -22.35 4.82 3.14
C LEU A 102 -22.06 6.33 3.10
#